data_AF-A0A924UYT6-F1
#
_entry.id   AF-A0A924UYT6-F1
#
_cell.length_a   1.000
_cell.length_b   1.000
_cell.length_c   1.000
_cell.angle_alpha   90.00
_cell.angle_beta   90.00
_cell.angle_gamma   90.00
#
_symmetry.space_group_name_H-M   'P 1'
#
loop_
_entity.id
_entity.type
_entity.pdbx_description
1 polymer ?
#
loop_
_entity_poly.entity_id
_entity_poly.type
_entity_poly.pdbx_seq_one_letter_code
_entity_poly.pdbx_strand_id
1 'polypeptide(L)'
;MQEEKEFINQLLNSKTQNQAFQRLILDYQRPLYNHIRNIVLNHDDTDDVLQNTFIKVFQNLKNFKGDSKLFSWMYRIATNEALTFLKQKS
;
A
#
# COMPACT_ATOMS: atom_id res chain seq x y z
N MET A 1 -18.55 -2.05 -4.41
CA MET A 1 -18.86 -0.59 -4.48
C MET A 1 -19.38 -0.03 -3.18
N GLN A 2 -20.20 -0.77 -2.40
CA GLN A 2 -20.59 -0.37 -1.04
C GLN A 2 -19.56 -0.83 0.00
N GLU A 3 -19.14 -2.10 -0.05
CA GLU A 3 -18.16 -2.70 0.88
C GLU A 3 -16.80 -1.97 0.88
N GLU A 4 -16.26 -1.62 -0.30
CA GLU A 4 -14.99 -0.89 -0.40
C GLU A 4 -15.08 0.50 0.26
N LYS A 5 -16.23 1.19 0.12
CA LYS A 5 -16.45 2.51 0.76
C LYS A 5 -16.52 2.37 2.28
N GLU A 6 -17.21 1.36 2.78
CA GLU A 6 -17.27 1.08 4.23
C GLU A 6 -15.88 0.75 4.78
N PHE A 7 -15.11 -0.06 4.07
CA PHE A 7 -13.73 -0.36 4.44
C PHE A 7 -12.84 0.88 4.47
N ILE A 8 -12.95 1.76 3.47
CA ILE A 8 -12.25 3.06 3.45
C ILE A 8 -12.68 3.93 4.64
N ASN A 9 -13.96 3.96 4.99
CA ASN A 9 -14.43 4.72 6.16
C ASN A 9 -13.84 4.17 7.47
N GLN A 10 -13.72 2.85 7.60
CA GLN A 10 -13.06 2.23 8.76
C GLN A 10 -11.57 2.55 8.82
N LEU A 11 -10.91 2.61 7.66
CA LEU A 11 -9.50 3.01 7.51
C LEU A 11 -9.25 4.47 7.91
N LEU A 12 -10.21 5.36 7.68
CA LEU A 12 -10.11 6.80 8.00
C LEU A 12 -10.55 7.14 9.44
N ASN A 13 -11.30 6.27 10.10
CA ASN A 13 -11.78 6.48 11.46
C ASN A 13 -10.74 6.01 12.48
N SER A 14 -10.29 6.93 13.36
CA SER A 14 -9.25 6.65 14.36
C SER A 14 -9.56 5.50 15.32
N LYS A 15 -10.84 5.20 15.59
CA LYS A 15 -11.24 4.10 16.48
C LYS A 15 -11.08 2.73 15.83
N THR A 16 -11.19 2.65 14.50
CA THR A 16 -11.19 1.39 13.73
C THR A 16 -9.94 1.23 12.86
N GLN A 17 -9.18 2.31 12.65
CA GLN A 17 -8.08 2.39 11.71
C GLN A 17 -7.06 1.27 11.90
N ASN A 18 -6.64 0.97 13.13
CA ASN A 18 -5.64 -0.09 13.36
C ASN A 18 -6.12 -1.47 12.91
N GLN A 19 -7.37 -1.84 13.23
CA GLN A 19 -7.95 -3.12 12.83
C GLN A 19 -8.19 -3.18 11.32
N ALA A 20 -8.72 -2.10 10.74
CA ALA A 20 -8.94 -1.99 9.30
C ALA A 20 -7.62 -2.05 8.52
N PHE A 21 -6.55 -1.45 9.07
CA PHE A 21 -5.23 -1.46 8.45
C PHE A 21 -4.55 -2.82 8.56
N GLN A 22 -4.71 -3.55 9.67
CA GLN A 22 -4.28 -4.95 9.75
C GLN A 22 -4.96 -5.80 8.68
N ARG A 23 -6.27 -5.62 8.48
CA ARG A 23 -6.99 -6.29 7.40
C ARG A 23 -6.46 -5.91 6.02
N LEU A 24 -6.18 -4.62 5.79
CA LEU A 24 -5.57 -4.12 4.55
C LEU A 24 -4.22 -4.82 4.27
N ILE A 25 -3.35 -4.93 5.27
CA ILE A 25 -2.07 -5.64 5.09
C ILE A 25 -2.32 -7.08 4.67
N LEU A 26 -3.18 -7.81 5.38
CA LEU A 26 -3.47 -9.21 5.08
C LEU A 26 -3.98 -9.42 3.65
N ASP A 27 -4.90 -8.55 3.21
CA ASP A 27 -5.53 -8.66 1.89
C ASP A 27 -4.59 -8.26 0.74
N TYR A 28 -3.68 -7.30 0.97
CA TYR A 28 -2.90 -6.68 -0.10
C TYR A 28 -1.40 -6.97 -0.07
N GLN A 29 -0.85 -7.59 0.99
CA GLN A 29 0.57 -7.92 1.09
C GLN A 29 1.07 -8.74 -0.10
N ARG A 30 0.38 -9.84 -0.45
CA ARG A 30 0.81 -10.76 -1.50
C ARG A 30 0.77 -10.13 -2.90
N PRO A 31 -0.33 -9.48 -3.33
CA PRO A 31 -0.34 -8.85 -4.65
C PRO A 31 0.66 -7.69 -4.76
N LEU A 32 0.81 -6.87 -3.71
CA LEU A 32 1.81 -5.78 -3.70
C LEU A 32 3.24 -6.32 -3.71
N TYR A 33 3.53 -7.36 -2.93
CA TYR A 33 4.81 -8.06 -2.92
C TYR A 33 5.20 -8.52 -4.33
N ASN A 34 4.29 -9.24 -5.00
CA ASN A 34 4.55 -9.75 -6.36
C ASN A 34 4.79 -8.60 -7.35
N HIS A 35 4.03 -7.51 -7.24
CA HIS A 35 4.20 -6.33 -8.08
C HIS A 35 5.55 -5.67 -7.88
N ILE A 36 5.94 -5.42 -6.62
CA ILE A 36 7.23 -4.81 -6.26
C ILE A 36 8.38 -5.71 -6.70
N ARG A 37 8.28 -7.03 -6.49
CA ARG A 37 9.33 -7.99 -6.85
C ARG A 37 9.63 -8.00 -8.34
N ASN A 38 8.62 -7.78 -9.18
CA ASN A 38 8.81 -7.66 -10.63
C ASN A 38 9.57 -6.38 -11.04
N ILE A 39 9.68 -5.40 -10.14
CA ILE A 39 10.42 -4.14 -10.36
C ILE A 39 11.83 -4.24 -9.78
N VAL A 40 11.97 -4.66 -8.50
CA VAL A 40 13.26 -4.66 -7.80
C VAL A 40 14.10 -5.92 -8.03
N LEU A 41 13.49 -7.01 -8.50
CA LEU A 41 14.14 -8.28 -8.87
C LEU A 41 14.97 -8.98 -7.78
N ASN A 42 14.84 -8.56 -6.51
CA ASN A 42 15.53 -9.12 -5.34
C ASN A 42 14.53 -9.33 -4.18
N HIS A 43 14.62 -10.46 -3.46
CA HIS A 43 13.72 -10.82 -2.37
C HIS A 43 13.80 -9.86 -1.18
N ASP A 44 14.99 -9.67 -0.62
CA ASP A 44 15.23 -8.85 0.57
C ASP A 44 14.85 -7.38 0.30
N ASP A 45 15.22 -6.87 -0.88
CA ASP A 45 14.83 -5.52 -1.31
C ASP A 45 13.30 -5.40 -1.46
N THR A 46 12.61 -6.47 -1.87
CA THR A 46 11.14 -6.45 -2.02
C THR A 46 10.47 -6.28 -0.65
N ASP A 47 10.96 -6.98 0.38
CA ASP A 47 10.40 -6.89 1.73
C ASP A 47 10.54 -5.48 2.30
N ASP A 48 11.72 -4.87 2.14
CA ASP A 48 11.96 -3.48 2.59
C ASP A 48 11.05 -2.48 1.87
N VAL A 49 10.95 -2.59 0.54
CA VAL A 49 10.09 -1.71 -0.28
C VAL A 49 8.61 -1.93 0.05
N LEU A 50 8.18 -3.16 0.34
CA LEU A 50 6.80 -3.46 0.73
C LEU A 50 6.46 -2.84 2.08
N GLN A 51 7.36 -2.93 3.07
CA GLN A 51 7.16 -2.28 4.37
C GLN A 51 7.03 -0.76 4.22
N ASN A 52 7.95 -0.13 3.48
CA ASN A 52 7.90 1.30 3.21
C ASN A 52 6.65 1.72 2.45
N THR A 53 6.18 0.87 1.52
CA THR A 53 4.91 1.07 0.82
C THR A 53 3.74 1.15 1.81
N PHE A 54 3.61 0.20 2.75
CA PHE A 54 2.53 0.23 3.73
C PHE A 54 2.63 1.43 4.68
N ILE A 55 3.84 1.82 5.10
CA ILE A 55 4.06 3.04 5.89
C ILE A 55 3.53 4.27 5.13
N LYS A 56 3.87 4.40 3.84
CA LYS A 56 3.40 5.52 3.01
C LYS A 56 1.89 5.46 2.77
N VAL A 57 1.32 4.28 2.57
CA VAL A 57 -0.14 4.08 2.49
C VAL A 57 -0.81 4.60 3.76
N PHE A 58 -0.32 4.21 4.94
CA PHE A 58 -0.87 4.66 6.22
C PHE A 58 -0.79 6.19 6.38
N GLN A 59 0.37 6.78 6.09
CA GLN A 59 0.60 8.22 6.19
C GLN A 59 -0.28 9.04 5.24
N ASN A 60 -0.51 8.53 4.02
CA ASN A 60 -1.25 9.24 2.98
C ASN A 60 -2.74 8.88 2.93
N LEU A 61 -3.19 7.95 3.78
CA LEU A 61 -4.57 7.47 3.81
C LEU A 61 -5.58 8.62 3.98
N LYS A 62 -5.26 9.60 4.85
CA LYS A 62 -6.08 10.80 5.07
C LYS A 62 -6.26 11.66 3.82
N ASN A 63 -5.36 11.56 2.86
CA ASN A 63 -5.38 12.30 1.60
C ASN A 63 -6.05 11.50 0.47
N PHE A 64 -6.48 10.26 0.73
CA PHE A 64 -7.14 9.42 -0.25
C PHE A 64 -8.58 9.91 -0.49
N LYS A 65 -8.82 10.47 -1.69
CA LYS A 65 -10.10 11.09 -2.05
C LYS A 65 -11.16 10.10 -2.53
N GLY A 66 -10.81 8.83 -2.78
CA GLY A 66 -11.73 7.83 -3.32
C GLY A 66 -12.02 7.96 -4.82
N ASP A 67 -11.28 8.81 -5.55
CA ASP A 67 -11.41 9.01 -7.01
C ASP A 67 -10.96 7.77 -7.83
N SER A 68 -10.27 6.83 -7.19
CA SER A 68 -9.83 5.57 -7.77
C SER A 68 -10.10 4.42 -6.79
N LYS A 69 -10.07 3.17 -7.26
CA LYS A 69 -10.08 2.00 -6.36
C LYS A 69 -8.90 2.07 -5.39
N LEU A 70 -9.10 1.61 -4.16
CA LEU A 70 -8.06 1.61 -3.12
C LEU A 70 -6.83 0.82 -3.59
N PHE A 71 -7.07 -0.32 -4.23
CA PHE A 71 -6.02 -1.17 -4.81
C PHE A 71 -5.17 -0.43 -5.85
N SER A 72 -5.81 0.26 -6.80
CA SER A 72 -5.10 1.01 -7.84
C SER A 72 -4.24 2.14 -7.26
N TRP A 73 -4.71 2.79 -6.20
CA TRP A 73 -3.96 3.81 -5.50
C TRP A 73 -2.73 3.23 -4.77
N MET A 74 -2.89 2.11 -4.05
CA MET A 74 -1.76 1.43 -3.41
C MET A 74 -0.70 0.94 -4.40
N TYR A 75 -1.12 0.44 -5.58
CA TYR A 75 -0.20 0.04 -6.64
C TYR A 75 0.65 1.19 -7.15
N ARG A 76 0.08 2.41 -7.26
CA ARG A 76 0.85 3.60 -7.64
C ARG A 76 1.90 3.95 -6.59
N ILE A 77 1.56 3.85 -5.30
CA ILE A 77 2.52 4.07 -4.22
C ILE A 77 3.64 3.02 -4.29
N ALA A 78 3.29 1.74 -4.43
CA ALA A 78 4.25 0.64 -4.51
C ALA A 78 5.22 0.79 -5.70
N THR A 79 4.71 1.14 -6.89
CA THR A 79 5.54 1.41 -8.07
C THR A 79 6.51 2.56 -7.80
N ASN A 80 6.01 3.68 -7.26
CA ASN A 80 6.86 4.84 -6.97
C ASN A 80 7.93 4.50 -5.91
N GLU A 81 7.59 3.70 -4.91
CA GLU A 81 8.52 3.26 -3.88
C GLU A 81 9.63 2.39 -4.48
N ALA A 82 9.26 1.39 -5.28
CA ALA A 82 10.21 0.51 -5.94
C ALA A 82 11.17 1.27 -6.88
N LEU A 83 10.65 2.22 -7.67
CA LEU A 83 11.48 3.06 -8.54
C LEU A 83 12.40 4.00 -7.75
N THR A 84 11.91 4.55 -6.64
CA THR A 84 12.71 5.41 -5.75
C THR A 84 13.85 4.62 -5.11
N PHE A 85 13.56 3.41 -4.63
CA PHE A 85 14.55 2.50 -4.06
C PHE A 85 15.67 2.17 -5.06
N LEU A 86 15.31 1.79 -6.29
CA LEU A 86 16.29 1.51 -7.35
C LEU A 86 17.17 2.72 -7.69
N LYS A 87 16.58 3.92 -7.66
CA LYS A 87 17.33 5.17 -7.89
C LYS A 87 18.33 5.47 -6.77
N GLN A 88 18.02 5.10 -5.52
CA GLN A 88 18.90 5.32 -4.37
C GLN A 88 20.05 4.30 -4.28
N LYS A 89 19.88 3.13 -4.91
CA LYS A 89 20.86 2.04 -4.94
C LYS A 89 21.88 2.16 -6.09
N SER A 90 21.61 3.04 -7.05
CA SER A 90 22.50 3.39 -8.18
C SER A 90 23.50 4.46 -7.78
#